data_AF-A0A7C5BS94-F1
#
_entry.id   AF-A0A7C5BS94-F1
#
_cell.length_a   1.000
_cell.length_b   1.000
_cell.length_c   1.000
_cell.angle_alpha   90.00
_cell.angle_beta   90.00
_cell.angle_gamma   90.00
#
_symmetry.space_group_name_H-M   'P 1'
#
loop_
_entity.id
_entity.type
_entity.pdbx_description
1 polymer ?
#
loop_
_entity_poly.entity_id
_entity_poly.type
_entity_poly.pdbx_seq_one_letter_code
_entity_poly.pdbx_strand_id
1 'polypeptide(L)'
;RKLNPVKGIDLEPEPILRWDFDAPAIVWYQWPDAPSELVNTVRELSRHTWSFGRGEDFALLDALEAPPPSELRSWRETTGQDSAGTWLEVPEPGCLDVCDDTFGRSADDPPLPASGTRSVRYVSNGEIEVHDPVGVLALWSGGKRRSWDARLLRQVVGPVRNLLDEVRSEIVDVLASDPPERARLDALAQRMLLGHDERGNAVREPHLAVLPVPSVLGPYPDGRIRRVALVGFGCGRDTIRRAIFELAHILLHDRELRDNGHGTGVRLDTEPDGQWLKAVTGSSRTWVSVTPVIQAAQELTSAEWARLRAMRRVATESGEDLARLEQRLRDRRLELVIRSLRQALGANGARPISVEVVPGGPMAGVHIARQYRVDGYLAETPRLHLRVTFDRPVAGPIAVGRGRHVGFGLLWPAGE
;
A
#
# COMPACT_ATOMS: atom_id res chain seq x y z
N ARG A 1 20.67 36.39 3.38
CA ARG A 1 22.12 36.14 3.26
C ARG A 1 22.73 37.29 2.45
N LYS A 2 23.76 37.99 2.96
CA LYS A 2 24.48 39.04 2.20
C LYS A 2 25.41 38.35 1.19
N LEU A 3 25.37 38.79 -0.08
CA LEU A 3 26.18 38.29 -1.18
C LEU A 3 27.63 38.78 -1.07
N ASN A 4 28.59 37.88 -1.25
CA ASN A 4 30.02 38.16 -1.24
C ASN A 4 30.52 38.19 -2.69
N PRO A 5 31.02 39.33 -3.22
CA PRO A 5 31.29 39.53 -4.64
C PRO A 5 32.59 38.89 -5.15
N VAL A 6 33.38 38.22 -4.30
CA VAL A 6 34.69 37.65 -4.66
C VAL A 6 34.61 36.16 -5.04
N LYS A 7 33.49 35.48 -4.74
CA LYS A 7 33.23 34.14 -5.26
C LYS A 7 32.27 34.27 -6.44
N GLY A 8 32.80 34.10 -7.65
CA GLY A 8 31.98 33.93 -8.84
C GLY A 8 30.90 32.87 -8.59
N ILE A 9 29.73 33.07 -9.20
CA ILE A 9 28.63 32.13 -9.08
C ILE A 9 29.10 30.81 -9.72
N ASP A 10 29.46 29.84 -8.89
CA ASP A 10 29.63 28.47 -9.30
C ASP A 10 28.22 27.93 -9.59
N LEU A 11 27.71 28.24 -10.78
CA LEU A 11 26.57 27.53 -11.34
C LEU A 11 27.11 26.19 -11.80
N GLU A 12 27.30 25.26 -10.86
CA GLU A 12 27.27 23.86 -11.25
C GLU A 12 25.97 23.65 -12.03
N PRO A 13 26.01 23.08 -13.25
CA PRO A 13 24.79 22.85 -14.01
C PRO A 13 23.84 22.07 -13.14
N GLU A 14 22.66 22.62 -12.86
CA GLU A 14 21.61 21.89 -12.17
C GLU A 14 21.48 20.53 -12.88
N PRO A 15 21.72 19.40 -12.18
CA PRO A 15 21.56 18.11 -12.80
C PRO A 15 20.12 18.04 -13.26
N ILE A 16 19.93 17.93 -14.59
CA ILE A 16 18.64 17.75 -15.22
C ILE A 16 17.92 16.67 -14.40
N LEU A 17 16.88 17.07 -13.67
CA LEU A 17 15.98 16.16 -12.97
C LEU A 17 15.60 15.10 -13.99
N ARG A 18 15.96 13.85 -13.72
CA ARG A 18 15.52 12.73 -14.55
C ARG A 18 14.00 12.75 -14.51
N TRP A 19 13.36 13.05 -15.63
CA TRP A 19 11.92 12.89 -15.79
C TRP A 19 11.70 11.39 -15.91
N ASP A 20 11.49 10.71 -14.78
CA ASP A 20 10.94 9.37 -14.81
C ASP A 20 9.48 9.50 -15.24
N PHE A 21 9.25 9.40 -16.55
CA PHE A 21 7.91 9.23 -17.07
C PHE A 21 7.47 7.82 -16.69
N ASP A 22 6.43 7.70 -15.88
CA ASP A 22 5.72 6.44 -15.73
C ASP A 22 5.37 5.92 -17.13
N ALA A 23 5.48 4.60 -17.33
CA ALA A 23 5.02 4.01 -18.57
C ALA A 23 3.57 4.45 -18.82
N PRO A 24 3.21 4.89 -20.04
CA PRO A 24 1.89 5.43 -20.31
C PRO A 24 0.83 4.37 -19.99
N ALA A 25 -0.19 4.76 -19.22
CA ALA A 25 -1.32 3.89 -18.96
C ALA A 25 -2.07 3.65 -20.27
N ILE A 26 -2.14 2.39 -20.71
CA ILE A 26 -2.89 2.00 -21.91
C ILE A 26 -4.31 1.62 -21.48
N VAL A 27 -5.30 2.35 -21.98
CA VAL A 27 -6.73 2.08 -21.73
C VAL A 27 -7.38 1.64 -23.03
N TRP A 28 -8.11 0.52 -22.99
CA TRP A 28 -8.85 0.00 -24.14
C TRP A 28 -10.34 0.28 -23.98
N TYR A 29 -10.92 0.94 -24.98
CA TYR A 29 -12.37 1.08 -25.13
C TYR A 29 -12.83 0.09 -26.20
N GLN A 30 -13.87 -0.68 -25.88
CA GLN A 30 -14.40 -1.70 -26.78
C GLN A 30 -15.82 -1.33 -27.18
N TRP A 31 -16.06 -1.26 -28.49
CA TRP A 31 -17.39 -1.08 -29.08
C TRP A 31 -17.77 -2.35 -29.86
N PRO A 32 -18.37 -3.35 -29.20
CA PRO A 32 -18.60 -4.66 -29.82
C PRO A 32 -19.55 -4.61 -31.02
N ASP A 33 -20.43 -3.61 -31.08
CA ASP A 33 -21.44 -3.43 -32.12
C ASP A 33 -21.04 -2.37 -33.17
N ALA A 34 -19.81 -1.84 -33.12
CA ALA A 34 -19.36 -0.82 -34.07
C ALA A 34 -19.07 -1.42 -35.46
N PRO A 35 -19.58 -0.81 -36.54
CA PRO A 35 -19.22 -1.19 -37.91
C PRO A 35 -17.70 -1.09 -38.14
N SER A 36 -17.10 -2.12 -38.75
CA SER A 36 -15.66 -2.17 -39.05
C SER A 36 -15.17 -0.98 -39.88
N GLU A 37 -16.02 -0.43 -40.75
CA GLU A 37 -15.74 0.76 -41.55
C GLU A 37 -15.41 2.01 -40.73
N LEU A 38 -15.88 2.09 -39.47
CA LEU A 38 -15.57 3.22 -38.58
C LEU A 38 -14.12 3.19 -38.07
N VAL A 39 -13.42 2.04 -38.10
CA VAL A 39 -12.07 1.93 -37.54
C VAL A 39 -11.09 2.85 -38.25
N ASN A 40 -11.19 2.97 -39.58
CA ASN A 40 -10.33 3.88 -40.33
C ASN A 40 -10.63 5.34 -40.01
N THR A 41 -11.91 5.71 -39.90
CA THR A 41 -12.33 7.06 -39.52
C THR A 41 -11.85 7.42 -38.11
N VAL A 42 -12.01 6.53 -37.13
CA VAL A 42 -11.55 6.76 -35.76
C VAL A 42 -10.02 6.85 -35.73
N ARG A 43 -9.30 6.01 -36.50
CA ARG A 43 -7.83 6.08 -36.61
C ARG A 43 -7.35 7.38 -37.29
N GLU A 44 -8.11 7.91 -38.23
CA GLU A 44 -7.79 9.21 -38.84
C GLU A 44 -7.99 10.34 -37.82
N LEU A 45 -9.14 10.36 -37.14
CA LEU A 45 -9.42 11.32 -36.06
C LEU A 45 -8.37 11.22 -34.94
N SER A 46 -7.96 10.02 -34.56
CA SER A 46 -7.01 9.78 -33.48
C SER A 46 -5.65 10.43 -33.70
N ARG A 47 -5.23 10.59 -34.97
CA ARG A 47 -3.98 11.29 -35.34
C ARG A 47 -4.05 12.81 -35.13
N HIS A 48 -5.26 13.36 -35.11
CA HIS A 48 -5.52 14.78 -34.91
C HIS A 48 -5.89 15.13 -33.47
N THR A 49 -6.04 14.12 -32.61
CA THR A 49 -6.35 14.30 -31.19
C THR A 49 -5.07 14.33 -30.38
N TRP A 50 -4.78 15.46 -29.72
CA TRP A 50 -3.60 15.61 -28.86
C TRP A 50 -3.90 15.52 -27.37
N SER A 51 -5.19 15.57 -27.02
CA SER A 51 -5.67 15.47 -25.65
C SER A 51 -6.96 14.66 -25.62
N PHE A 52 -7.17 13.86 -24.58
CA PHE A 52 -8.39 13.07 -24.39
C PHE A 52 -9.07 13.47 -23.07
N GLY A 53 -10.40 13.34 -23.00
CA GLY A 53 -11.19 13.83 -21.86
C GLY A 53 -11.40 15.35 -21.90
N ARG A 54 -11.23 16.04 -20.77
CA ARG A 54 -11.46 17.50 -20.64
C ARG A 54 -10.31 18.37 -21.18
N GLY A 55 -9.45 17.81 -22.03
CA GLY A 55 -8.30 18.52 -22.62
C GLY A 55 -7.09 18.65 -21.69
N GLU A 56 -7.12 18.00 -20.52
CA GLU A 56 -6.06 18.08 -19.51
C GLU A 56 -5.00 16.99 -19.68
N ASP A 57 -5.37 15.84 -20.26
CA ASP A 57 -4.50 14.68 -20.41
C ASP A 57 -4.03 14.53 -21.86
N PHE A 58 -2.71 14.55 -22.07
CA PHE A 58 -2.11 14.20 -23.36
C PHE A 58 -2.26 12.71 -23.62
N ALA A 59 -2.84 12.35 -24.76
CA ALA A 59 -3.08 10.96 -25.13
C ALA A 59 -2.68 10.70 -26.58
N LEU A 60 -2.09 9.53 -26.82
CA LEU A 60 -1.99 8.95 -28.16
C LEU A 60 -3.15 7.97 -28.32
N LEU A 61 -3.95 8.16 -29.36
CA LEU A 61 -5.12 7.33 -29.63
C LEU A 61 -4.89 6.49 -30.90
N ASP A 62 -5.40 5.27 -30.89
CA ASP A 62 -5.46 4.39 -32.06
C ASP A 62 -6.75 3.59 -32.02
N ALA A 63 -7.16 3.05 -33.17
CA ALA A 63 -8.32 2.19 -33.32
C ALA A 63 -7.91 0.89 -34.03
N LEU A 64 -8.39 -0.25 -33.55
CA LEU A 64 -8.05 -1.56 -34.05
C LEU A 64 -9.33 -2.42 -34.15
N GLU A 65 -9.41 -3.29 -35.15
CA GLU A 65 -10.47 -4.31 -35.25
C GLU A 65 -10.20 -5.55 -34.36
N ALA A 66 -9.01 -5.63 -33.76
CA ALA A 66 -8.63 -6.74 -32.90
C ALA A 66 -9.28 -6.60 -31.51
N PRO A 67 -9.69 -7.71 -30.86
CA PRO A 67 -10.10 -7.68 -29.47
C PRO A 67 -8.95 -7.19 -28.57
N PRO A 68 -9.25 -6.55 -27.44
CA PRO A 68 -8.23 -6.18 -26.47
C PRO A 68 -7.50 -7.43 -25.95
N PRO A 69 -6.23 -7.30 -25.52
CA PRO A 69 -5.49 -8.40 -24.91
C PRO A 69 -6.26 -9.01 -23.71
N SER A 70 -6.32 -10.34 -23.67
CA SER A 70 -7.15 -11.11 -22.73
C SER A 70 -6.76 -10.96 -21.25
N GLU A 71 -5.52 -10.58 -20.99
CA GLU A 71 -4.93 -10.35 -19.68
C GLU A 71 -5.36 -9.01 -19.05
N LEU A 72 -6.01 -8.15 -19.82
CA LEU A 72 -6.46 -6.85 -19.33
C LEU A 72 -7.68 -7.00 -18.43
N ARG A 73 -7.71 -6.19 -17.38
CA ARG A 73 -8.88 -6.08 -16.50
C ARG A 73 -10.02 -5.41 -17.27
N SER A 74 -11.06 -6.16 -17.58
CA SER A 74 -12.25 -5.62 -18.24
C SER A 74 -13.18 -4.93 -17.24
N TRP A 75 -13.84 -3.87 -17.67
CA TRP A 75 -14.83 -3.12 -16.87
C TRP A 75 -16.15 -3.06 -17.62
N ARG A 76 -17.27 -3.07 -16.90
CA ARG A 76 -18.62 -2.92 -17.47
C ARG A 76 -19.42 -1.88 -16.72
N GLU A 77 -20.36 -1.25 -17.43
CA GLU A 77 -21.39 -0.40 -16.82
C GLU A 77 -22.21 -1.21 -15.80
N THR A 78 -22.54 -0.60 -14.66
CA THR A 78 -23.45 -1.16 -13.66
C THR A 78 -24.60 -0.19 -13.36
N THR A 79 -25.79 -0.75 -13.17
CA THR A 79 -26.99 -0.03 -12.72
C THR A 79 -27.20 -0.10 -11.21
N GLY A 80 -26.39 -0.88 -10.48
CA GLY A 80 -26.52 -1.10 -9.03
C GLY A 80 -25.82 -0.05 -8.17
N GLN A 81 -26.50 0.43 -7.11
CA GLN A 81 -25.99 1.45 -6.19
C GLN A 81 -24.86 0.95 -5.25
N ASP A 82 -24.73 -0.37 -5.04
CA ASP A 82 -23.96 -0.95 -3.92
C ASP A 82 -22.59 -1.56 -4.27
N SER A 83 -21.96 -1.15 -5.37
CA SER A 83 -20.63 -1.65 -5.74
C SER A 83 -19.61 -0.53 -5.90
N ALA A 84 -18.43 -0.72 -5.30
CA ALA A 84 -17.27 0.14 -5.52
C ALA A 84 -16.90 0.10 -7.02
N GLY A 85 -16.88 1.26 -7.67
CA GLY A 85 -16.64 1.39 -9.10
C GLY A 85 -16.05 2.77 -9.43
N THR A 86 -15.65 2.95 -10.68
CA THR A 86 -15.15 4.23 -11.21
C THR A 86 -16.26 4.93 -11.99
N TRP A 87 -16.38 6.24 -11.85
CA TRP A 87 -17.30 7.05 -12.62
C TRP A 87 -16.63 7.55 -13.90
N LEU A 88 -17.32 7.43 -15.03
CA LEU A 88 -16.92 7.99 -16.31
C LEU A 88 -18.06 8.85 -16.87
N GLU A 89 -17.73 9.98 -17.49
CA GLU A 89 -18.68 10.74 -18.30
C GLU A 89 -18.78 10.07 -19.67
N VAL A 90 -19.96 9.57 -20.01
CA VAL A 90 -20.23 8.86 -21.28
C VAL A 90 -21.15 9.73 -22.14
N PRO A 91 -20.81 9.99 -23.41
CA PRO A 91 -21.67 10.72 -24.33
C PRO A 91 -23.08 10.11 -24.44
N GLU A 92 -24.09 10.97 -24.43
CA GLU A 92 -25.48 10.62 -24.72
C GLU A 92 -25.82 10.92 -26.20
N PRO A 93 -26.89 10.30 -26.75
CA PRO A 93 -27.43 10.71 -28.04
C PRO A 93 -27.65 12.24 -28.09
N GLY A 94 -27.13 12.89 -29.13
CA GLY A 94 -27.15 14.37 -29.27
C GLY A 94 -25.94 15.10 -28.69
N CYS A 95 -24.95 14.39 -28.12
CA CYS A 95 -23.71 15.01 -27.62
C CYS A 95 -22.97 15.83 -28.67
N LEU A 96 -22.92 15.34 -29.93
CA LEU A 96 -22.23 16.04 -31.01
C LEU A 96 -22.93 17.35 -31.38
N ASP A 97 -24.26 17.40 -31.34
CA ASP A 97 -25.02 18.64 -31.58
C ASP A 97 -24.64 19.70 -30.53
N VAL A 98 -24.48 19.29 -29.26
CA VAL A 98 -24.00 20.18 -28.20
C VAL A 98 -22.56 20.66 -28.44
N CYS A 99 -21.69 19.79 -28.96
CA CYS A 99 -20.32 20.17 -29.32
C CYS A 99 -20.29 21.18 -30.46
N ASP A 100 -21.08 20.96 -31.51
CA ASP A 100 -21.20 21.86 -32.66
C ASP A 100 -21.78 23.22 -32.23
N ASP A 101 -22.84 23.19 -31.43
CA ASP A 101 -23.42 24.38 -30.83
C ASP A 101 -22.40 25.15 -29.99
N THR A 102 -21.55 24.44 -29.23
CA THR A 102 -20.50 25.04 -28.39
C THR A 102 -19.38 25.65 -29.21
N PHE A 103 -18.96 24.99 -30.29
CA PHE A 103 -17.89 25.48 -31.16
C PHE A 103 -18.30 26.78 -31.88
N GLY A 104 -19.58 26.93 -32.21
CA GLY A 104 -20.11 28.12 -32.90
C GLY A 104 -20.33 29.36 -32.01
N ARG A 105 -20.04 29.30 -30.71
CA ARG A 105 -20.47 30.34 -29.75
C ARG A 105 -19.56 31.55 -29.68
N SER A 106 -20.17 32.69 -29.40
CA SER A 106 -19.52 33.90 -28.92
C SER A 106 -19.44 33.92 -27.39
N ALA A 107 -18.50 34.68 -26.84
CA ALA A 107 -18.32 34.87 -25.40
C ALA A 107 -19.56 35.45 -24.69
N ASP A 108 -20.46 36.08 -25.43
CA ASP A 108 -21.67 36.75 -24.92
C ASP A 108 -22.91 35.85 -24.87
N ASP A 109 -22.84 34.61 -25.37
CA ASP A 109 -23.99 33.72 -25.44
C ASP A 109 -24.38 33.15 -24.05
N PRO A 110 -25.68 32.90 -23.77
CA PRO A 110 -26.14 32.34 -22.50
C PRO A 110 -25.67 30.89 -22.30
N PRO A 111 -25.26 30.47 -21.09
CA PRO A 111 -24.67 29.14 -20.87
C PRO A 111 -25.59 28.01 -21.35
N LEU A 112 -25.03 27.01 -22.04
CA LEU A 112 -25.75 25.80 -22.44
C LEU A 112 -26.08 24.93 -21.22
N PRO A 113 -27.11 24.06 -21.31
CA PRO A 113 -27.32 22.97 -20.35
C PRO A 113 -26.04 22.15 -20.17
N ALA A 114 -25.90 21.52 -18.99
CA ALA A 114 -24.77 20.62 -18.72
C ALA A 114 -24.64 19.57 -19.83
N SER A 115 -23.38 19.28 -20.19
CA SER A 115 -22.91 18.49 -21.33
C SER A 115 -23.81 17.31 -21.67
N GLY A 116 -24.01 17.04 -22.96
CA GLY A 116 -24.73 15.87 -23.51
C GLY A 116 -24.05 14.54 -23.19
N THR A 117 -23.74 14.33 -21.91
CA THR A 117 -22.99 13.24 -21.33
C THR A 117 -23.67 12.85 -20.02
N ARG A 118 -23.76 11.55 -19.76
CA ARG A 118 -24.22 11.03 -18.47
C ARG A 118 -23.04 10.49 -17.67
N SER A 119 -23.12 10.65 -16.35
CA SER A 119 -22.21 9.95 -15.44
C SER A 119 -22.62 8.49 -15.33
N VAL A 120 -21.72 7.60 -15.76
CA VAL A 120 -21.92 6.15 -15.74
C VAL A 120 -20.91 5.50 -14.81
N ARG A 121 -21.38 4.55 -13.99
CA ARG A 121 -20.51 3.79 -13.09
C ARG A 121 -20.03 2.52 -13.78
N TYR A 122 -18.71 2.31 -13.79
CA TYR A 122 -18.06 1.10 -14.28
C TYR A 122 -17.51 0.25 -13.14
N VAL A 123 -17.70 -1.06 -13.23
CA VAL A 123 -17.18 -2.07 -12.29
C VAL A 123 -16.36 -3.12 -13.05
N SER A 124 -15.29 -3.61 -12.44
CA SER A 124 -14.45 -4.66 -13.01
C SER A 124 -15.23 -5.97 -13.18
N ASN A 125 -15.03 -6.67 -14.30
CA ASN A 125 -15.63 -7.98 -14.61
C ASN A 125 -14.98 -9.14 -13.84
N GLY A 126 -13.82 -8.92 -13.23
CA GLY A 126 -13.28 -9.88 -12.26
C GLY A 126 -14.20 -10.02 -11.05
N GLU A 127 -14.13 -11.15 -10.33
CA GLU A 127 -14.55 -11.19 -8.92
C GLU A 127 -14.08 -9.88 -8.29
N ILE A 128 -14.96 -9.11 -7.65
CA ILE A 128 -14.56 -7.91 -6.91
C ILE A 128 -13.35 -8.34 -6.10
N GLU A 129 -12.16 -7.83 -6.46
CA GLU A 129 -10.97 -8.14 -5.68
C GLU A 129 -11.26 -7.53 -4.32
N VAL A 130 -11.70 -8.39 -3.41
CA VAL A 130 -12.03 -7.98 -2.06
C VAL A 130 -10.69 -7.72 -1.38
N HIS A 131 -10.23 -6.48 -1.53
CA HIS A 131 -9.02 -6.01 -0.88
C HIS A 131 -9.28 -5.90 0.61
N ASP A 132 -8.24 -6.20 1.39
CA ASP A 132 -8.26 -5.91 2.81
C ASP A 132 -8.40 -4.40 3.02
N PRO A 133 -9.19 -3.95 4.00
CA PRO A 133 -9.38 -2.53 4.24
C PRO A 133 -8.08 -1.91 4.76
N VAL A 134 -7.72 -0.75 4.21
CA VAL A 134 -6.49 -0.01 4.53
C VAL A 134 -6.83 1.45 4.77
N GLY A 135 -6.26 2.02 5.83
CA GLY A 135 -6.35 3.44 6.14
C GLY A 135 -4.99 3.96 6.53
N VAL A 136 -4.63 5.18 6.09
CA VAL A 136 -3.36 5.81 6.47
C VAL A 136 -3.66 7.03 7.33
N LEU A 137 -3.07 7.05 8.52
CA LEU A 137 -3.16 8.14 9.47
C LEU A 137 -1.79 8.80 9.64
N ALA A 138 -1.85 10.10 9.81
CA ALA A 138 -0.76 11.01 10.02
C ALA A 138 -0.52 11.28 11.51
N LEU A 139 0.74 11.52 11.89
CA LEU A 139 1.11 11.90 13.25
C LEU A 139 1.34 13.41 13.34
N TRP A 140 0.52 14.10 14.13
CA TRP A 140 0.55 15.56 14.26
C TRP A 140 0.81 16.00 15.69
N SER A 141 1.50 17.13 15.87
CA SER A 141 1.65 17.79 17.17
C SER A 141 1.79 19.29 16.93
N GLY A 142 0.91 20.09 17.53
CA GLY A 142 0.89 21.55 17.36
C GLY A 142 0.81 22.00 15.89
N GLY A 143 -0.04 21.34 15.09
CA GLY A 143 -0.22 21.65 13.66
C GLY A 143 0.95 21.25 12.75
N LYS A 144 1.98 20.56 13.27
CA LYS A 144 3.13 20.07 12.49
C LYS A 144 3.22 18.55 12.51
N ARG A 145 3.77 17.98 11.45
CA ARG A 145 4.07 16.53 11.41
C ARG A 145 5.11 16.17 12.46
N ARG A 146 4.72 15.29 13.37
CA ARG A 146 5.64 14.71 14.34
C ARG A 146 6.33 13.52 13.70
N SER A 147 7.62 13.36 13.97
CA SER A 147 8.43 12.29 13.38
C SER A 147 9.15 11.47 14.44
N TRP A 148 9.17 10.16 14.27
CA TRP A 148 9.90 9.21 15.11
C TRP A 148 11.06 8.59 14.38
N ASP A 149 12.04 8.14 15.16
CA ASP A 149 13.10 7.28 14.69
C ASP A 149 12.51 5.94 14.23
N ALA A 150 12.73 5.58 12.96
CA ALA A 150 12.23 4.32 12.41
C ALA A 150 12.81 3.08 13.08
N ARG A 151 13.93 3.21 13.79
CA ARG A 151 14.50 2.10 14.57
C ARG A 151 13.66 1.76 15.81
N LEU A 152 12.71 2.62 16.19
CA LEU A 152 11.90 2.52 17.40
C LEU A 152 10.41 2.31 17.08
N LEU A 153 10.10 1.45 16.11
CA LEU A 153 8.72 1.23 15.60
C LEU A 153 7.67 1.03 16.71
N ARG A 154 8.03 0.31 17.78
CA ARG A 154 7.11 0.04 18.91
C ARG A 154 6.67 1.30 19.66
N GLN A 155 7.44 2.39 19.64
CA GLN A 155 7.05 3.67 20.26
C GLN A 155 5.88 4.34 19.54
N VAL A 156 5.59 3.94 18.31
CA VAL A 156 4.41 4.40 17.56
C VAL A 156 3.31 3.34 17.62
N VAL A 157 3.66 2.07 17.41
CA VAL A 157 2.69 0.97 17.39
C VAL A 157 1.98 0.78 18.73
N GLY A 158 2.70 0.86 19.85
CA GLY A 158 2.13 0.68 21.19
C GLY A 158 1.00 1.67 21.49
N PRO A 159 1.26 2.99 21.42
CA PRO A 159 0.23 4.01 21.64
C PRO A 159 -0.97 3.91 20.72
N VAL A 160 -0.78 3.57 19.43
CA VAL A 160 -1.90 3.36 18.50
C VAL A 160 -2.75 2.15 18.93
N ARG A 161 -2.13 1.07 19.39
CA ARG A 161 -2.85 -0.12 19.88
C ARG A 161 -3.60 0.13 21.18
N ASN A 162 -3.06 0.95 22.08
CA ASN A 162 -3.79 1.37 23.28
C ASN A 162 -5.04 2.16 22.89
N LEU A 163 -4.89 3.09 21.95
CA LEU A 163 -6.03 3.88 21.47
C LEU A 163 -7.08 3.03 20.76
N LEU A 164 -6.68 1.99 20.01
CA LEU A 164 -7.60 1.00 19.44
C LEU A 164 -8.39 0.23 20.51
N ASP A 165 -7.79 -0.07 21.66
CA ASP A 165 -8.48 -0.68 22.80
C ASP A 165 -9.46 0.31 23.46
N GLU A 166 -9.08 1.58 23.58
CA GLU A 166 -9.94 2.65 24.13
C GLU A 166 -11.22 2.86 23.29
N VAL A 167 -11.08 2.93 21.96
CA VAL A 167 -12.24 3.13 21.07
C VAL A 167 -13.07 1.86 20.86
N ARG A 168 -12.64 0.69 21.38
CA ARG A 168 -13.32 -0.58 21.18
C ARG A 168 -14.77 -0.53 21.66
N SER A 169 -15.03 -0.01 22.87
CA SER A 169 -16.40 0.07 23.38
C SER A 169 -17.25 0.98 22.51
N GLU A 170 -16.73 2.13 22.07
CA GLU A 170 -17.45 3.06 21.18
C GLU A 170 -17.85 2.36 19.87
N ILE A 171 -16.97 1.55 19.28
CA ILE A 171 -17.29 0.76 18.08
C ILE A 171 -18.43 -0.22 18.35
N VAL A 172 -18.36 -0.95 19.46
CA VAL A 172 -19.37 -1.93 19.85
C VAL A 172 -20.71 -1.25 20.15
N ASP A 173 -20.69 -0.08 20.79
CA ASP A 173 -21.86 0.74 21.08
C ASP A 173 -22.59 1.20 19.81
N VAL A 174 -21.84 1.48 18.73
CA VAL A 174 -22.41 1.88 17.43
C VAL A 174 -22.99 0.70 16.68
N LEU A 175 -22.38 -0.49 16.77
CA LEU A 175 -22.75 -1.66 15.97
C LEU A 175 -23.81 -2.55 16.63
N ALA A 176 -23.87 -2.63 17.95
CA ALA A 176 -24.76 -3.54 18.67
C ALA A 176 -26.18 -2.97 18.78
N SER A 177 -27.18 -3.82 18.52
CA SER A 177 -28.61 -3.47 18.69
C SER A 177 -29.15 -3.93 20.05
N ASP A 178 -28.55 -4.94 20.67
CA ASP A 178 -28.99 -5.51 21.95
C ASP A 178 -27.81 -6.01 22.85
N PRO A 179 -28.05 -6.31 24.14
CA PRO A 179 -26.97 -6.74 25.05
C PRO A 179 -26.27 -8.06 24.68
N PRO A 180 -26.96 -9.13 24.26
CA PRO A 180 -26.29 -10.34 23.76
C PRO A 180 -25.38 -10.09 22.56
N GLU A 181 -25.83 -9.28 21.59
CA GLU A 181 -25.04 -8.89 20.42
C GLU A 181 -23.83 -8.05 20.83
N ARG A 182 -23.99 -7.13 21.78
CA ARG A 182 -22.90 -6.32 22.34
C ARG A 182 -21.75 -7.19 22.85
N ALA A 183 -22.05 -8.23 23.64
CA ALA A 183 -21.02 -9.12 24.18
C ALA A 183 -20.28 -9.88 23.06
N ARG A 184 -21.01 -10.33 22.03
CA ARG A 184 -20.42 -11.02 20.87
C ARG A 184 -19.54 -10.08 20.05
N LEU A 185 -19.99 -8.85 19.83
CA LEU A 185 -19.26 -7.84 19.07
C LEU A 185 -18.02 -7.36 19.82
N ASP A 186 -18.06 -7.21 21.14
CA ASP A 186 -16.89 -6.86 21.94
C ASP A 186 -15.80 -7.93 21.84
N ALA A 187 -16.16 -9.21 21.99
CA ALA A 187 -15.23 -10.33 21.79
C ALA A 187 -14.65 -10.39 20.37
N LEU A 188 -15.45 -10.05 19.35
CA LEU A 188 -14.97 -9.96 17.96
C LEU A 188 -14.03 -8.75 17.77
N ALA A 189 -14.41 -7.57 18.27
CA ALA A 189 -13.64 -6.34 18.16
C ALA A 189 -12.30 -6.45 18.89
N GLN A 190 -12.26 -7.07 20.07
CA GLN A 190 -11.01 -7.35 20.78
C GLN A 190 -10.06 -8.22 19.94
N ARG A 191 -10.56 -9.36 19.42
CA ARG A 191 -9.75 -10.26 18.59
C ARG A 191 -9.29 -9.59 17.30
N MET A 192 -10.16 -8.81 16.67
CA MET A 192 -9.86 -8.15 15.40
C MET A 192 -8.93 -6.94 15.57
N LEU A 193 -9.16 -6.05 16.54
CA LEU A 193 -8.36 -4.81 16.68
C LEU A 193 -7.02 -5.09 17.37
N LEU A 194 -7.01 -6.00 18.35
CA LEU A 194 -5.83 -6.26 19.17
C LEU A 194 -5.14 -7.57 18.84
N GLY A 195 -5.77 -8.49 18.10
CA GLY A 195 -5.16 -9.77 17.77
C GLY A 195 -5.00 -10.71 18.97
N HIS A 196 -5.78 -10.52 20.03
CA HIS A 196 -5.78 -11.40 21.20
C HIS A 196 -7.19 -11.88 21.57
N ASP A 197 -7.30 -13.10 22.07
CA ASP A 197 -8.54 -13.63 22.66
C ASP A 197 -8.83 -12.99 24.03
N GLU A 198 -9.93 -13.38 24.65
CA GLU A 198 -10.40 -12.89 25.96
C GLU A 198 -9.43 -13.23 27.10
N ARG A 199 -8.52 -14.18 26.87
CA ARG A 199 -7.47 -14.60 27.81
C ARG A 199 -6.13 -13.92 27.53
N GLY A 200 -6.05 -13.06 26.51
CA GLY A 200 -4.84 -12.38 26.09
C GLY A 200 -3.90 -13.20 25.19
N ASN A 201 -4.33 -14.36 24.71
CA ASN A 201 -3.51 -15.18 23.79
C ASN A 201 -3.64 -14.66 22.36
N ALA A 202 -2.54 -14.71 21.60
CA ALA A 202 -2.54 -14.34 20.18
C ALA A 202 -3.49 -15.22 19.35
N VAL A 203 -4.34 -14.59 18.55
CA VAL A 203 -5.25 -15.30 17.63
C VAL A 203 -4.63 -15.51 16.25
N ARG A 204 -5.11 -16.55 15.55
CA ARG A 204 -4.74 -16.82 14.15
C ARG A 204 -5.76 -16.29 13.14
N GLU A 205 -6.91 -15.84 13.63
CA GLU A 205 -7.98 -15.27 12.81
C GLU A 205 -7.52 -13.95 12.17
N PRO A 206 -8.19 -13.49 11.09
CA PRO A 206 -8.00 -12.15 10.54
C PRO A 206 -8.05 -11.08 11.61
N HIS A 207 -7.06 -10.17 11.61
CA HIS A 207 -6.98 -9.07 12.57
C HIS A 207 -6.10 -7.94 12.04
N LEU A 208 -6.29 -6.77 12.64
CA LEU A 208 -5.68 -5.51 12.24
C LEU A 208 -4.17 -5.52 12.50
N ALA A 209 -3.43 -5.00 11.53
CA ALA A 209 -2.03 -4.67 11.65
C ALA A 209 -1.86 -3.15 11.76
N VAL A 210 -0.98 -2.73 12.65
CA VAL A 210 -0.53 -1.34 12.77
C VAL A 210 0.87 -1.26 12.17
N LEU A 211 0.99 -0.62 11.02
CA LEU A 211 2.20 -0.57 10.22
C LEU A 211 2.75 0.87 10.17
N PRO A 212 3.80 1.21 10.95
CA PRO A 212 4.50 2.48 10.77
C PRO A 212 5.04 2.58 9.35
N VAL A 213 4.77 3.72 8.70
CA VAL A 213 5.18 3.96 7.30
C VAL A 213 6.39 4.90 7.30
N PRO A 214 7.59 4.39 6.95
CA PRO A 214 8.79 5.21 6.81
C PRO A 214 8.65 6.23 5.67
N SER A 215 9.20 7.43 5.87
CA SER A 215 9.21 8.47 4.83
C SER A 215 10.27 8.15 3.76
N VAL A 216 9.89 7.30 2.80
CA VAL A 216 10.75 6.82 1.70
C VAL A 216 10.40 7.43 0.33
N LEU A 217 9.37 8.28 0.27
CA LEU A 217 8.99 9.05 -0.90
C LEU A 217 9.47 10.50 -0.80
N GLY A 218 9.55 11.16 -1.95
CA GLY A 218 9.87 12.58 -2.09
C GLY A 218 11.37 12.85 -2.29
N PRO A 219 11.76 14.12 -2.43
CA PRO A 219 13.13 14.51 -2.79
C PRO A 219 14.15 14.24 -1.67
N TYR A 220 13.70 14.13 -0.42
CA TYR A 220 14.58 13.94 0.75
C TYR A 220 14.05 12.82 1.65
N PRO A 221 14.12 11.56 1.21
CA PRO A 221 13.69 10.42 2.01
C PRO A 221 14.62 10.24 3.21
N ASP A 222 14.09 10.41 4.42
CA ASP A 222 14.84 10.30 5.69
C ASP A 222 14.45 9.07 6.51
N GLY A 223 13.48 8.29 6.02
CA GLY A 223 12.97 7.08 6.65
C GLY A 223 12.24 7.28 7.97
N ARG A 224 12.12 8.52 8.50
CA ARG A 224 11.45 8.74 9.78
C ARG A 224 9.96 8.41 9.67
N ILE A 225 9.39 7.93 10.77
CA ILE A 225 7.97 7.58 10.83
C ILE A 225 7.17 8.85 11.10
N ARG A 226 6.27 9.20 10.18
CA ARG A 226 5.31 10.31 10.31
C ARG A 226 3.86 9.85 10.14
N ARG A 227 3.68 8.56 9.85
CA ARG A 227 2.45 7.94 9.38
C ARG A 227 2.36 6.51 9.87
N VAL A 228 1.13 6.03 9.97
CA VAL A 228 0.79 4.66 10.30
C VAL A 228 -0.30 4.21 9.34
N ALA A 229 -0.08 3.06 8.69
CA ALA A 229 -1.10 2.35 7.96
C ALA A 229 -1.79 1.35 8.90
N LEU A 230 -3.11 1.39 8.94
CA LEU A 230 -3.95 0.37 9.53
C LEU A 230 -4.35 -0.59 8.41
N VAL A 231 -4.18 -1.89 8.62
CA VAL A 231 -4.48 -2.91 7.60
C VAL A 231 -5.27 -4.04 8.22
N GLY A 232 -6.50 -4.25 7.76
CA GLY A 232 -7.34 -5.36 8.19
C GLY A 232 -7.05 -6.65 7.41
N PHE A 233 -5.89 -7.27 7.61
CA PHE A 233 -5.51 -8.48 6.86
C PHE A 233 -6.55 -9.61 7.01
N GLY A 234 -7.09 -10.09 5.89
CA GLY A 234 -8.16 -11.08 5.82
C GLY A 234 -9.55 -10.58 6.23
N CYS A 235 -9.74 -9.27 6.43
CA CYS A 235 -11.01 -8.70 6.90
C CYS A 235 -11.93 -8.25 5.77
N GLY A 236 -11.47 -8.16 4.52
CA GLY A 236 -12.24 -7.54 3.43
C GLY A 236 -13.57 -8.25 3.11
N ARG A 237 -13.66 -9.57 3.30
CA ARG A 237 -14.84 -10.39 2.95
C ARG A 237 -15.92 -10.45 4.03
N ASP A 238 -15.58 -10.10 5.27
CA ASP A 238 -16.47 -10.15 6.42
C ASP A 238 -17.01 -8.74 6.66
N THR A 239 -18.30 -8.53 6.45
CA THR A 239 -18.94 -7.22 6.53
C THR A 239 -18.86 -6.62 7.93
N ILE A 240 -18.93 -7.44 8.99
CA ILE A 240 -18.84 -6.97 10.37
C ILE A 240 -17.40 -6.54 10.68
N ARG A 241 -16.41 -7.34 10.27
CA ARG A 241 -14.98 -6.96 10.43
C ARG A 241 -14.66 -5.70 9.65
N ARG A 242 -15.21 -5.55 8.45
CA ARG A 242 -15.04 -4.33 7.65
C ARG A 242 -15.64 -3.12 8.36
N ALA A 243 -16.85 -3.23 8.90
CA ALA A 243 -17.48 -2.16 9.68
C ALA A 243 -16.67 -1.79 10.94
N ILE A 244 -16.16 -2.78 11.68
CA ILE A 244 -15.26 -2.55 12.83
C ILE A 244 -14.00 -1.79 12.39
N PHE A 245 -13.40 -2.15 11.25
CA PHE A 245 -12.23 -1.45 10.72
C PHE A 245 -12.55 0.01 10.38
N GLU A 246 -13.63 0.24 9.64
CA GLU A 246 -14.03 1.57 9.17
C GLU A 246 -14.34 2.49 10.36
N LEU A 247 -15.08 2.00 11.36
CA LEU A 247 -15.33 2.74 12.60
C LEU A 247 -14.05 3.00 13.39
N ALA A 248 -13.15 2.01 13.51
CA ALA A 248 -11.86 2.23 14.16
C ALA A 248 -11.06 3.33 13.44
N HIS A 249 -10.98 3.30 12.11
CA HIS A 249 -10.26 4.31 11.35
C HIS A 249 -10.84 5.72 11.56
N ILE A 250 -12.17 5.85 11.58
CA ILE A 250 -12.89 7.11 11.83
C ILE A 250 -12.65 7.59 13.27
N LEU A 251 -12.85 6.72 14.27
CA LEU A 251 -12.76 7.08 15.68
C LEU A 251 -11.34 7.41 16.14
N LEU A 252 -10.32 6.96 15.40
CA LEU A 252 -8.93 7.36 15.64
C LEU A 252 -8.62 8.78 15.15
N HIS A 253 -9.43 9.34 14.26
CA HIS A 253 -9.22 10.68 13.75
C HIS A 253 -9.32 11.73 14.86
N ASP A 254 -8.38 12.67 14.88
CA ASP A 254 -8.21 13.71 15.89
C ASP A 254 -8.07 13.19 17.33
N ARG A 255 -7.73 11.91 17.53
CA ARG A 255 -7.46 11.36 18.86
C ARG A 255 -5.99 11.50 19.22
N GLU A 256 -5.73 11.84 20.47
CA GLU A 256 -4.38 11.90 21.01
C GLU A 256 -3.85 10.50 21.34
N LEU A 257 -2.64 10.20 20.89
CA LEU A 257 -1.91 9.00 21.28
C LEU A 257 -1.60 9.02 22.77
N ARG A 258 -1.82 7.89 23.43
CA ARG A 258 -1.52 7.69 24.85
C ARG A 258 -0.43 6.65 25.04
N ASP A 259 0.55 6.99 25.87
CA ASP A 259 1.58 6.06 26.33
C ASP A 259 1.43 5.84 27.84
N ASN A 260 1.16 4.61 28.25
CA ASN A 260 0.88 4.24 29.64
C ASN A 260 -0.14 5.17 30.33
N GLY A 261 -1.24 5.48 29.64
CA GLY A 261 -2.31 6.36 30.13
C GLY A 261 -2.04 7.86 30.03
N HIS A 262 -0.82 8.27 29.66
CA HIS A 262 -0.44 9.69 29.54
C HIS A 262 -0.55 10.17 28.10
N GLY A 263 -1.13 11.36 27.92
CA GLY A 263 -1.17 12.03 26.62
C GLY A 263 0.24 12.37 26.12
N THR A 264 0.51 12.08 24.85
CA THR A 264 1.82 12.31 24.23
C THR A 264 1.92 13.68 23.54
N GLY A 265 0.83 14.45 23.48
CA GLY A 265 0.70 15.66 22.69
C GLY A 265 0.67 15.41 21.17
N VAL A 266 0.48 14.15 20.76
CA VAL A 266 0.48 13.71 19.36
C VAL A 266 -0.91 13.23 19.01
N ARG A 267 -1.46 13.71 17.91
CA ARG A 267 -2.78 13.30 17.41
C ARG A 267 -2.65 12.50 16.12
N LEU A 268 -3.52 11.52 15.95
CA LEU A 268 -3.75 10.86 14.68
C LEU A 268 -4.73 11.68 13.85
N ASP A 269 -4.45 11.86 12.58
CA ASP A 269 -5.31 12.64 11.68
C ASP A 269 -5.23 12.04 10.27
N THR A 270 -6.13 12.41 9.38
CA THR A 270 -6.18 11.94 8.00
C THR A 270 -4.97 12.43 7.21
N GLU A 271 -4.44 11.58 6.34
CA GLU A 271 -3.45 12.01 5.34
C GLU A 271 -4.18 12.76 4.20
N PRO A 272 -3.88 14.05 3.96
CA PRO A 272 -4.74 14.90 3.13
C PRO A 272 -4.70 14.59 1.62
N ASP A 273 -3.59 14.06 1.11
CA ASP A 273 -3.37 13.88 -0.35
C ASP A 273 -3.62 12.45 -0.86
N GLY A 274 -3.87 11.50 0.05
CA GLY A 274 -4.01 10.08 -0.28
C GLY A 274 -2.78 9.46 -0.96
N GLN A 275 -1.67 10.19 -1.13
CA GLN A 275 -0.48 9.74 -1.84
C GLN A 275 0.11 8.50 -1.17
N TRP A 276 0.15 8.53 0.16
CA TRP A 276 0.68 7.42 0.97
C TRP A 276 -0.22 6.21 0.97
N LEU A 277 -1.54 6.41 0.92
CA LEU A 277 -2.49 5.32 0.76
C LEU A 277 -2.25 4.63 -0.59
N LYS A 278 -2.26 5.41 -1.69
CA LYS A 278 -1.98 4.91 -3.05
C LYS A 278 -0.64 4.19 -3.15
N ALA A 279 0.41 4.72 -2.51
CA ALA A 279 1.72 4.11 -2.55
C ALA A 279 1.81 2.79 -1.77
N VAL A 280 1.13 2.70 -0.61
CA VAL A 280 1.07 1.48 0.20
C VAL A 280 0.19 0.40 -0.44
N THR A 281 -0.89 0.79 -1.12
CA THR A 281 -1.82 -0.11 -1.81
C THR A 281 -1.49 -0.31 -3.28
N GLY A 282 -0.40 0.29 -3.78
CA GLY A 282 0.01 0.24 -5.17
C GLY A 282 0.28 -1.19 -5.65
N SER A 283 0.22 -1.39 -6.97
CA SER A 283 0.55 -2.67 -7.60
C SER A 283 1.97 -2.63 -8.16
N SER A 284 2.79 -3.63 -7.84
CA SER A 284 4.12 -3.79 -8.43
C SER A 284 4.51 -5.26 -8.55
N ARG A 285 5.38 -5.57 -9.51
CA ARG A 285 6.07 -6.87 -9.59
C ARG A 285 7.21 -6.96 -8.59
N THR A 286 7.84 -5.85 -8.25
CA THR A 286 9.02 -5.81 -7.38
C THR A 286 8.70 -5.05 -6.11
N TRP A 287 9.01 -5.68 -4.98
CA TRP A 287 8.74 -5.17 -3.65
C TRP A 287 9.99 -5.24 -2.79
N VAL A 288 10.22 -4.21 -1.98
CA VAL A 288 11.35 -4.14 -1.06
C VAL A 288 10.87 -3.85 0.36
N SER A 289 11.45 -4.49 1.37
CA SER A 289 11.00 -4.28 2.75
C SER A 289 11.52 -2.96 3.32
N VAL A 290 10.62 -2.05 3.68
CA VAL A 290 10.94 -0.74 4.29
C VAL A 290 10.94 -0.78 5.82
N THR A 291 10.34 -1.82 6.41
CA THR A 291 10.62 -2.24 7.79
C THR A 291 11.15 -3.67 7.81
N PRO A 292 12.00 -4.06 8.78
CA PRO A 292 12.67 -5.35 8.73
C PRO A 292 11.69 -6.51 8.84
N VAL A 293 11.90 -7.55 8.05
CA VAL A 293 11.18 -8.82 8.17
C VAL A 293 11.80 -9.63 9.29
N ILE A 294 10.97 -10.06 10.25
CA ILE A 294 11.35 -10.90 11.38
C ILE A 294 10.92 -12.33 11.08
N GLN A 295 11.89 -13.25 10.95
CA GLN A 295 11.62 -14.61 10.47
C GLN A 295 10.81 -15.46 11.45
N ALA A 296 9.88 -16.24 10.91
CA ALA A 296 8.98 -17.14 11.65
C ALA A 296 9.55 -18.54 11.90
N ALA A 297 10.75 -18.67 12.49
CA ALA A 297 11.29 -19.99 12.82
C ALA A 297 12.13 -20.02 14.10
N GLN A 298 11.82 -21.02 14.94
CA GLN A 298 12.64 -21.42 16.09
C GLN A 298 13.88 -22.24 15.68
N GLU A 299 13.99 -22.65 14.41
CA GLU A 299 15.10 -23.44 13.85
C GLU A 299 16.19 -22.56 13.20
N LEU A 300 16.00 -21.23 13.21
CA LEU A 300 16.97 -20.25 12.73
C LEU A 300 17.22 -19.22 13.83
N THR A 301 17.44 -19.70 15.04
CA THR A 301 17.68 -18.86 16.22
C THR A 301 18.91 -17.99 16.05
N SER A 302 18.94 -16.91 16.81
CA SER A 302 20.15 -16.09 16.97
C SER A 302 21.38 -16.92 17.42
N ALA A 303 21.15 -18.03 18.15
CA ALA A 303 22.20 -18.94 18.61
C ALA A 303 22.81 -19.78 17.48
N GLU A 304 22.00 -20.30 16.55
CA GLU A 304 22.50 -21.05 15.39
C GLU A 304 23.31 -20.14 14.45
N TRP A 305 22.87 -18.89 14.27
CA TRP A 305 23.66 -17.89 13.53
C TRP A 305 24.94 -17.50 14.26
N ALA A 306 24.93 -17.45 15.60
CA ALA A 306 26.15 -17.23 16.39
C ALA A 306 27.13 -18.41 16.24
N ARG A 307 26.63 -19.65 16.26
CA ARG A 307 27.43 -20.87 16.02
C ARG A 307 28.08 -20.85 14.65
N LEU A 308 27.33 -20.51 13.60
CA LEU A 308 27.88 -20.39 12.25
C LEU A 308 28.98 -19.32 12.14
N ARG A 309 28.78 -18.16 12.79
CA ARG A 309 29.80 -17.11 12.86
C ARG A 309 31.05 -17.55 13.62
N ALA A 310 30.89 -18.33 14.69
CA ALA A 310 32.02 -18.89 15.43
C ALA A 310 32.79 -19.89 14.58
N MET A 311 32.08 -20.79 13.88
CA MET A 311 32.71 -21.75 12.95
C MET A 311 33.49 -21.05 11.84
N ARG A 312 32.98 -19.96 11.25
CA ARG A 312 33.71 -19.14 10.26
C ARG A 312 35.05 -18.59 10.77
N ARG A 313 35.16 -18.31 12.07
CA ARG A 313 36.38 -17.74 12.67
C ARG A 313 37.46 -18.80 12.92
N VAL A 314 37.05 -20.06 13.07
CA VAL A 314 37.92 -21.20 13.41
C VAL A 314 38.23 -22.06 12.17
N ALA A 315 37.49 -21.87 11.06
CA ALA A 315 37.66 -22.65 9.85
C ALA A 315 38.95 -22.30 9.11
N THR A 316 40.04 -22.98 9.46
CA THR A 316 41.24 -23.13 8.62
C THR A 316 41.23 -24.43 7.80
N GLU A 317 40.43 -25.45 8.15
CA GLU A 317 40.51 -26.79 7.50
C GLU A 317 39.17 -27.45 7.07
N SER A 318 38.00 -27.09 7.63
CA SER A 318 36.69 -27.69 7.25
C SER A 318 35.84 -26.80 6.33
N GLY A 319 36.36 -26.47 5.15
CA GLY A 319 35.67 -25.62 4.16
C GLY A 319 34.35 -26.21 3.63
N GLU A 320 34.31 -27.52 3.39
CA GLU A 320 33.12 -28.19 2.80
C GLU A 320 31.94 -28.28 3.76
N ASP A 321 32.16 -28.67 5.02
CA ASP A 321 31.09 -28.78 6.02
C ASP A 321 30.50 -27.42 6.36
N LEU A 322 31.34 -26.38 6.42
CA LEU A 322 30.90 -25.00 6.60
C LEU A 322 30.05 -24.53 5.42
N ALA A 323 30.50 -24.80 4.18
CA ALA A 323 29.75 -24.44 2.97
C ALA A 323 28.40 -25.15 2.90
N ARG A 324 28.34 -26.45 3.20
CA ARG A 324 27.08 -27.23 3.26
C ARG A 324 26.12 -26.67 4.32
N LEU A 325 26.63 -26.37 5.51
CA LEU A 325 25.82 -25.78 6.59
C LEU A 325 25.27 -24.41 6.19
N GLU A 326 26.09 -23.56 5.58
CA GLU A 326 25.67 -22.25 5.07
C GLU A 326 24.57 -22.38 4.02
N GLN A 327 24.75 -23.25 3.04
CA GLN A 327 23.78 -23.47 1.98
C GLN A 327 22.43 -23.92 2.57
N ARG A 328 22.45 -24.92 3.46
CA ARG A 328 21.25 -25.41 4.16
C ARG A 328 20.50 -24.30 4.90
N LEU A 329 21.20 -23.40 5.58
CA LEU A 329 20.57 -22.29 6.30
C LEU A 329 20.02 -21.21 5.35
N ARG A 330 20.67 -20.97 4.21
CA ARG A 330 20.15 -20.09 3.14
C ARG A 330 18.87 -20.65 2.54
N ASP A 331 18.87 -21.94 2.19
CA ASP A 331 17.71 -22.63 1.60
C ASP A 331 16.53 -22.62 2.58
N ARG A 332 16.77 -22.95 3.84
CA ARG A 332 15.73 -22.91 4.89
C ARG A 332 15.18 -21.51 5.11
N ARG A 333 16.05 -20.49 5.10
CA ARG A 333 15.63 -19.08 5.19
C ARG A 333 14.71 -18.72 4.03
N LEU A 334 15.10 -19.06 2.80
CA LEU A 334 14.32 -18.78 1.60
C LEU A 334 12.94 -19.44 1.66
N GLU A 335 12.88 -20.71 2.05
CA GLU A 335 11.63 -21.44 2.22
C GLU A 335 10.67 -20.73 3.19
N LEU A 336 11.18 -20.26 4.33
CA LEU A 336 10.39 -19.55 5.35
C LEU A 336 9.89 -18.19 4.88
N VAL A 337 10.70 -17.47 4.10
CA VAL A 337 10.29 -16.22 3.47
C VAL A 337 9.18 -16.48 2.45
N ILE A 338 9.36 -17.47 1.56
CA ILE A 338 8.34 -17.86 0.58
C ILE A 338 7.04 -18.27 1.28
N ARG A 339 7.12 -19.04 2.37
CA ARG A 339 5.94 -19.41 3.17
C ARG A 339 5.24 -18.18 3.74
N SER A 340 6.00 -17.22 4.26
CA SER A 340 5.45 -15.98 4.81
C SER A 340 4.80 -15.11 3.74
N LEU A 341 5.39 -15.05 2.54
CA LEU A 341 4.82 -14.37 1.38
C LEU A 341 3.52 -15.03 0.94
N ARG A 342 3.50 -16.36 0.80
CA ARG A 342 2.26 -17.10 0.47
C ARG A 342 1.15 -16.84 1.48
N GLN A 343 1.49 -16.78 2.78
CA GLN A 343 0.52 -16.45 3.82
C GLN A 343 -0.02 -15.01 3.67
N ALA A 344 0.83 -14.04 3.38
CA ALA A 344 0.41 -12.64 3.24
C ALA A 344 -0.38 -12.37 1.96
N LEU A 345 -0.06 -13.07 0.87
CA LEU A 345 -0.74 -12.91 -0.41
C LEU A 345 -2.06 -13.69 -0.48
N GLY A 346 -2.24 -14.70 0.37
CA GLY A 346 -3.47 -15.49 0.43
C GLY A 346 -3.87 -16.03 -0.94
N ALA A 347 -5.12 -15.74 -1.34
CA ALA A 347 -5.71 -16.21 -2.60
C ALA A 347 -5.19 -15.47 -3.84
N ASN A 348 -4.39 -14.39 -3.71
CA ASN A 348 -3.87 -13.66 -4.86
C ASN A 348 -3.03 -14.53 -5.79
N GLY A 349 -2.52 -15.69 -5.38
CA GLY A 349 -1.92 -16.70 -6.27
C GLY A 349 -0.62 -16.30 -6.98
N ALA A 350 -0.15 -15.06 -6.83
CA ALA A 350 1.12 -14.58 -7.37
C ALA A 350 2.29 -15.35 -6.75
N ARG A 351 3.25 -15.74 -7.58
CA ARG A 351 4.39 -16.56 -7.18
C ARG A 351 5.64 -15.69 -7.12
N PRO A 352 6.39 -15.71 -5.99
CA PRO A 352 7.70 -15.07 -5.96
C PRO A 352 8.64 -15.83 -6.89
N ILE A 353 9.19 -15.14 -7.89
CA ILE A 353 10.18 -15.68 -8.84
C ILE A 353 11.61 -15.38 -8.39
N SER A 354 11.81 -14.32 -7.61
CA SER A 354 13.08 -13.98 -6.97
C SER A 354 12.85 -13.48 -5.55
N VAL A 355 13.75 -13.87 -4.64
CA VAL A 355 13.80 -13.39 -3.26
C VAL A 355 15.25 -13.19 -2.87
N GLU A 356 15.63 -11.93 -2.67
CA GLU A 356 16.97 -11.53 -2.27
C GLU A 356 16.96 -11.01 -0.84
N VAL A 357 17.95 -11.43 -0.04
CA VAL A 357 18.17 -10.86 1.29
C VAL A 357 19.13 -9.69 1.15
N VAL A 358 18.65 -8.50 1.45
CA VAL A 358 19.42 -7.26 1.31
C VAL A 358 20.21 -6.99 2.60
N PRO A 359 21.55 -6.83 2.54
CA PRO A 359 22.37 -6.60 3.73
C PRO A 359 22.22 -5.18 4.31
N GLY A 360 21.86 -4.20 3.46
CA GLY A 360 21.67 -2.80 3.83
C GLY A 360 20.20 -2.36 3.88
N GLY A 361 19.99 -1.05 3.92
CA GLY A 361 18.68 -0.45 3.65
C GLY A 361 18.36 -0.55 2.15
N PRO A 362 17.25 -1.19 1.75
CA PRO A 362 16.95 -1.42 0.34
C PRO A 362 16.47 -0.16 -0.41
N MET A 363 16.20 0.92 0.30
CA MET A 363 15.80 2.22 -0.24
C MET A 363 16.43 3.34 0.57
N ALA A 364 16.48 4.54 -0.01
CA ALA A 364 16.91 5.74 0.69
C ALA A 364 16.04 5.99 1.94
N GLY A 365 16.69 6.41 3.02
CA GLY A 365 16.06 6.57 4.34
C GLY A 365 15.87 5.26 5.14
N VAL A 366 15.89 4.08 4.52
CA VAL A 366 15.72 2.82 5.25
C VAL A 366 17.02 2.42 5.96
N HIS A 367 16.92 2.12 7.25
CA HIS A 367 18.07 1.70 8.06
C HIS A 367 18.42 0.22 7.82
N ILE A 368 19.59 -0.21 8.31
CA ILE A 368 19.97 -1.62 8.28
C ILE A 368 19.08 -2.40 9.24
N ALA A 369 18.60 -3.58 8.85
CA ALA A 369 17.64 -4.39 9.61
C ALA A 369 18.00 -4.58 11.10
N ARG A 370 19.29 -4.74 11.41
CA ARG A 370 19.78 -4.96 12.79
C ARG A 370 19.72 -3.73 13.69
N GLN A 371 19.58 -2.53 13.12
CA GLN A 371 19.50 -1.28 13.87
C GLN A 371 18.11 -1.05 14.48
N TYR A 372 17.08 -1.73 13.96
CA TYR A 372 15.73 -1.66 14.51
C TYR A 372 15.64 -2.41 15.83
N ARG A 373 15.13 -1.76 16.86
CA ARG A 373 14.96 -2.34 18.19
C ARG A 373 13.77 -3.29 18.20
N VAL A 374 14.00 -4.46 18.77
CA VAL A 374 13.01 -5.51 19.02
C VAL A 374 13.23 -6.04 20.43
N ASP A 375 12.17 -6.53 21.01
CA ASP A 375 12.07 -7.02 22.38
C ASP A 375 11.13 -8.25 22.42
N GLY A 376 11.19 -9.00 23.52
CA GLY A 376 10.43 -10.24 23.69
C GLY A 376 10.67 -11.25 22.57
N TYR A 377 9.60 -11.92 22.13
CA TYR A 377 9.65 -13.00 21.15
C TYR A 377 10.22 -12.59 19.78
N LEU A 378 10.21 -11.29 19.45
CA LEU A 378 10.75 -10.77 18.19
C LEU A 378 12.28 -10.69 18.19
N ALA A 379 12.90 -10.61 19.37
CA ALA A 379 14.36 -10.55 19.51
C ALA A 379 15.05 -11.91 19.30
N GLU A 380 14.30 -13.02 19.34
CA GLU A 380 14.82 -14.37 19.25
C GLU A 380 15.33 -14.73 17.84
N THR A 381 14.78 -14.06 16.82
CA THR A 381 14.98 -14.42 15.40
C THR A 381 15.65 -13.30 14.59
N PRO A 382 16.35 -13.64 13.49
CA PRO A 382 16.99 -12.66 12.64
C PRO A 382 16.01 -11.66 12.02
N ARG A 383 16.47 -10.40 11.97
CA ARG A 383 15.86 -9.30 11.20
C ARG A 383 16.59 -9.18 9.86
N LEU A 384 15.82 -9.11 8.78
CA LEU A 384 16.33 -9.05 7.40
C LEU A 384 15.63 -7.92 6.64
N HIS A 385 16.29 -7.36 5.62
CA HIS A 385 15.57 -6.74 4.52
C HIS A 385 15.45 -7.72 3.35
N LEU A 386 14.35 -7.62 2.61
CA LEU A 386 14.07 -8.44 1.44
C LEU A 386 13.85 -7.56 0.22
N ARG A 387 14.27 -8.05 -0.95
CA ARG A 387 13.72 -7.68 -2.25
C ARG A 387 13.04 -8.91 -2.83
N VAL A 388 11.82 -8.76 -3.30
CA VAL A 388 11.00 -9.84 -3.84
C VAL A 388 10.48 -9.40 -5.20
N THR A 389 10.62 -10.28 -6.19
CA THR A 389 10.01 -10.09 -7.51
C THR A 389 8.99 -11.20 -7.74
N PHE A 390 7.81 -10.84 -8.21
CA PHE A 390 6.71 -11.72 -8.52
C PHE A 390 6.58 -11.97 -10.03
N ASP A 391 5.99 -13.10 -10.38
CA ASP A 391 5.65 -13.45 -11.77
C ASP A 391 4.72 -12.41 -12.42
N ARG A 392 3.84 -11.77 -11.64
CA ARG A 392 2.93 -10.70 -12.07
C ARG A 392 2.81 -9.56 -11.04
N PRO A 393 2.26 -8.39 -11.41
CA PRO A 393 2.01 -7.33 -10.45
C PRO A 393 1.10 -7.79 -9.31
N VAL A 394 1.45 -7.39 -8.09
CA VAL A 394 0.71 -7.68 -6.86
C VAL A 394 0.36 -6.36 -6.20
N ALA A 395 -0.91 -6.17 -5.83
CA ALA A 395 -1.37 -5.03 -5.06
C ALA A 395 -0.98 -5.16 -3.57
N GLY A 396 -0.53 -4.06 -2.99
CA GLY A 396 -0.26 -3.97 -1.56
C GLY A 396 -1.50 -3.65 -0.71
N PRO A 397 -1.30 -3.43 0.60
CA PRO A 397 -0.05 -3.56 1.35
C PRO A 397 0.42 -5.00 1.50
N ILE A 398 1.73 -5.22 1.37
CA ILE A 398 2.35 -6.51 1.69
C ILE A 398 3.11 -6.38 3.00
N ALA A 399 2.72 -7.14 4.02
CA ALA A 399 3.47 -7.27 5.27
C ALA A 399 3.72 -8.74 5.62
N VAL A 400 4.97 -9.09 5.91
CA VAL A 400 5.38 -10.49 6.11
C VAL A 400 6.22 -10.70 7.37
N GLY A 401 6.28 -11.95 7.83
CA GLY A 401 7.04 -12.35 9.02
C GLY A 401 6.25 -12.20 10.32
N ARG A 402 6.90 -12.58 11.44
CA ARG A 402 6.25 -12.66 12.77
C ARG A 402 5.76 -11.33 13.30
N GLY A 403 6.43 -10.24 12.92
CA GLY A 403 6.12 -8.90 13.43
C GLY A 403 5.16 -8.10 12.55
N ARG A 404 4.53 -8.72 11.53
CA ARG A 404 3.67 -8.03 10.56
C ARG A 404 2.43 -7.34 11.14
N HIS A 405 1.99 -7.73 12.33
CA HIS A 405 0.86 -7.08 13.02
C HIS A 405 1.30 -6.01 14.03
N VAL A 406 2.62 -5.84 14.22
CA VAL A 406 3.23 -4.91 15.19
C VAL A 406 4.32 -4.04 14.55
N GLY A 407 4.17 -3.75 13.26
CA GLY A 407 4.94 -2.74 12.54
C GLY A 407 6.16 -3.23 11.76
N PHE A 408 6.48 -4.52 11.79
CA PHE A 408 7.64 -5.08 11.08
C PHE A 408 7.25 -5.73 9.75
N GLY A 409 8.21 -5.85 8.85
CA GLY A 409 8.08 -6.56 7.59
C GLY A 409 7.13 -5.94 6.57
N LEU A 410 6.89 -4.63 6.64
CA LEU A 410 6.20 -3.87 5.60
C LEU A 410 7.08 -3.82 4.34
N LEU A 411 6.51 -4.19 3.21
CA LEU A 411 7.10 -4.05 1.89
C LEU A 411 6.53 -2.82 1.17
N TRP A 412 7.34 -2.28 0.28
CA TRP A 412 7.06 -1.10 -0.53
C TRP A 412 7.26 -1.44 -2.00
N PRO A 413 6.39 -0.94 -2.91
CA PRO A 413 6.58 -1.17 -4.34
C PRO A 413 7.87 -0.45 -4.78
N ALA A 414 8.76 -1.19 -5.40
CA ALA A 414 9.90 -0.63 -6.12
C ALA A 414 9.56 -0.65 -7.62
N GLY A 415 9.71 0.50 -8.29
CA GLY A 415 9.73 0.54 -9.75
C GLY A 415 10.94 -0.22 -10.28
N GLU A 416 10.86 -0.68 -11.53
CA GLU A 416 12.05 -1.11 -12.29
C GLU A 416 12.84 0.10 -12.79
#